data_AF-A0A9Q1EX36-F1
#
_entry.id   AF-A0A9Q1EX36-F1
#
_cell.length_a   1.000
_cell.length_b   1.000
_cell.length_c   1.000
_cell.angle_alpha   90.00
_cell.angle_beta   90.00
_cell.angle_gamma   90.00
#
_symmetry.space_group_name_H-M   'P 1'
#
loop_
_entity.id
_entity.type
_entity.pdbx_description
1 polymer ?
#
loop_
_entity_poly.entity_id
_entity_poly.type
_entity_poly.pdbx_seq_one_letter_code
_entity_poly.pdbx_strand_id
1 'polypeptide(L)'
;MDASTQKGSEMSMAQFVHYYETPEEERDKLFNVISLEFSHTKLENLIKRPTVVSVSTIEFTTNVFKYEDVLAAEVTKKPVPAGATHVGKEVTVS
;
A
#
# COMPACT_ATOMS: atom_id res chain seq x y z
N MET A 1 3.12 7.82 -8.22
CA MET A 1 3.57 9.22 -8.13
C MET A 1 4.30 9.57 -9.40
N ASP A 2 3.98 10.69 -10.04
CA ASP A 2 4.81 11.27 -11.11
C ASP A 2 5.96 12.05 -10.46
N ALA A 3 7.18 11.53 -10.61
CA ALA A 3 8.35 12.07 -9.95
C ALA A 3 8.70 13.47 -10.45
N SER A 4 8.36 13.80 -11.69
CA SER A 4 8.68 15.10 -12.29
C SER A 4 7.84 16.25 -11.74
N THR A 5 6.60 15.95 -11.31
CA THR A 5 5.66 16.97 -10.81
C THR A 5 5.38 16.85 -9.32
N GLN A 6 5.88 15.80 -8.67
CA GLN A 6 5.54 15.41 -7.31
C GLN A 6 4.04 15.20 -7.06
N LYS A 7 3.26 14.93 -8.12
CA LYS A 7 1.82 14.70 -8.01
C LYS A 7 1.48 13.21 -7.88
N GLY A 8 0.42 12.93 -7.12
CA GLY A 8 -0.23 11.64 -7.10
C GLY A 8 -0.75 11.26 -8.48
N SER A 9 -0.70 9.96 -8.80
CA SER A 9 -1.32 9.38 -9.98
C SER A 9 -1.93 8.06 -9.55
N GLU A 10 -3.18 7.84 -9.92
CA GLU A 10 -3.89 6.59 -9.65
C GLU A 10 -3.59 5.59 -10.78
N MET A 11 -3.24 4.37 -10.40
CA MET A 11 -3.09 3.22 -11.31
C MET A 11 -3.14 1.93 -10.49
N SER A 12 -3.52 0.84 -11.15
CA SER A 12 -3.46 -0.51 -10.59
C SER A 12 -2.03 -1.07 -10.58
N MET A 13 -1.79 -2.09 -9.75
CA MET A 13 -0.51 -2.80 -9.75
C MET A 13 -0.20 -3.47 -11.10
N ALA A 14 -1.22 -3.95 -11.83
CA ALA A 14 -1.01 -4.54 -13.15
C ALA A 14 -0.52 -3.50 -14.18
N GLN A 15 -1.09 -2.29 -14.14
CA GLN A 15 -0.63 -1.17 -14.97
C GLN A 15 0.78 -0.74 -14.60
N PHE A 16 1.11 -0.69 -13.31
CA PHE A 16 2.45 -0.32 -12.85
C PHE A 16 3.50 -1.38 -13.25
N VAL A 17 3.19 -2.67 -13.16
CA VAL A 17 4.09 -3.74 -13.62
C VAL A 17 4.36 -3.61 -15.10
N HIS A 18 3.31 -3.41 -15.92
CA HIS A 18 3.49 -3.18 -17.35
C HIS A 18 4.41 -1.99 -17.65
N TYR A 19 4.19 -0.86 -16.96
CA TYR A 19 5.08 0.31 -17.04
C TYR A 19 6.53 0.00 -16.61
N TYR A 20 6.71 -0.76 -15.53
CA TYR A 20 8.03 -1.11 -15.01
C TYR A 20 8.81 -2.03 -15.96
N GLU A 21 8.11 -2.84 -16.74
CA GLU A 21 8.69 -3.72 -17.77
C GLU A 21 8.91 -3.03 -19.13
N THR A 22 8.25 -1.90 -19.40
CA THR A 22 8.50 -1.08 -20.59
C THR A 22 9.96 -0.59 -20.62
N PRO A 23 10.68 -0.67 -21.77
CA PRO A 23 12.03 -0.13 -21.92
C PRO A 23 12.12 1.35 -21.51
N GLU A 24 13.24 1.79 -20.94
CA GLU A 24 13.37 3.15 -20.40
C GLU A 24 13.15 4.21 -21.47
N GLU A 25 13.68 3.99 -22.67
CA GLU A 25 13.53 4.83 -23.86
C GLU A 25 12.08 4.97 -24.36
N GLU A 26 11.19 4.06 -23.97
CA GLU A 26 9.77 4.04 -24.32
C GLU A 26 8.87 4.59 -23.20
N ARG A 27 9.43 4.97 -22.04
CA ARG A 27 8.65 5.50 -20.92
C ARG A 27 8.40 6.99 -21.10
N ASP A 28 7.15 7.36 -21.38
CA ASP A 28 6.71 8.76 -21.51
C ASP A 28 6.84 9.58 -20.20
N LYS A 29 6.82 8.91 -19.05
CA LYS A 29 6.84 9.53 -17.72
C LYS A 29 7.67 8.74 -16.74
N LEU A 30 8.18 9.43 -15.72
CA LEU A 30 8.89 8.81 -14.61
C LEU A 30 7.94 8.59 -13.43
N PHE A 31 7.40 7.38 -13.32
CA PHE A 31 6.53 6.98 -12.22
C PHE A 31 7.30 6.22 -11.14
N ASN A 32 6.91 6.47 -9.90
CA ASN A 32 7.42 5.75 -8.73
C ASN A 32 6.27 5.32 -7.82
N VAL A 33 6.45 4.16 -7.19
CA VAL A 33 5.55 3.58 -6.18
C VAL A 33 6.37 3.34 -4.90
N ILE A 34 6.17 4.20 -3.90
CA ILE A 34 6.87 4.13 -2.61
C ILE A 34 5.95 3.84 -1.43
N SER A 35 4.63 3.99 -1.64
CA SER A 35 3.61 3.84 -0.59
C SER A 35 2.85 2.52 -0.70
N LEU A 36 3.50 1.46 -1.22
CA LEU A 36 2.88 0.15 -1.33
C LEU A 36 2.95 -0.57 0.04
N GLU A 37 1.83 -0.54 0.76
CA GLU A 37 1.62 -1.30 1.99
C GLU A 37 1.08 -2.70 1.62
N PHE A 38 1.71 -3.76 2.12
CA PHE A 38 1.43 -5.14 1.72
C PHE A 38 1.16 -6.10 2.88
N SER A 39 1.05 -5.62 4.13
CA SER A 39 0.69 -6.43 5.30
C SER A 39 -0.65 -7.14 5.13
N HIS A 40 -1.53 -6.64 4.26
CA HIS A 40 -2.82 -7.25 3.94
C HIS A 40 -2.80 -8.21 2.74
N THR A 41 -1.63 -8.74 2.40
CA THR A 41 -1.44 -9.64 1.26
C THR A 41 -0.67 -10.88 1.69
N LYS A 42 -0.61 -11.90 0.84
CA LYS A 42 0.20 -13.10 1.09
C LYS A 42 1.70 -12.80 1.27
N LEU A 43 2.16 -11.62 0.84
CA LEU A 43 3.56 -11.20 0.94
C LEU A 43 3.99 -10.90 2.39
N GLU A 44 3.05 -10.60 3.30
CA GLU A 44 3.33 -10.35 4.74
C GLU A 44 4.12 -11.50 5.40
N ASN A 45 3.93 -12.72 4.90
CA ASN A 45 4.52 -13.92 5.47
C ASN A 45 5.90 -14.22 4.88
N LEU A 46 6.21 -13.63 3.73
CA LEU A 46 7.48 -13.82 3.02
C LEU A 46 8.52 -12.77 3.41
N ILE A 47 8.09 -11.60 3.89
CA ILE A 47 8.99 -10.51 4.29
C ILE A 47 8.87 -10.31 5.80
N LYS A 48 9.98 -10.48 6.51
CA LYS A 48 10.07 -10.21 7.95
C LYS A 48 11.00 -9.03 8.18
N ARG A 49 10.49 -8.03 8.89
CA ARG A 49 11.30 -6.92 9.41
C ARG A 49 12.34 -7.44 10.42
N PRO A 50 13.47 -6.74 10.61
CA PRO A 50 14.48 -7.15 11.57
C PRO A 50 13.90 -7.35 12.98
N THR A 51 14.40 -8.35 13.70
CA THR A 51 13.93 -8.70 15.05
C THR A 51 14.02 -7.54 16.03
N VAL A 52 15.04 -6.69 15.92
CA VAL A 52 15.13 -5.49 16.75
C VAL A 52 13.89 -4.61 16.60
N VAL A 53 13.35 -4.40 15.39
CA VAL A 53 12.17 -3.53 15.20
C VAL A 53 10.90 -4.15 15.79
N SER A 54 10.79 -5.49 15.80
CA SER A 54 9.60 -6.20 16.26
C SER A 54 9.60 -6.57 17.74
N VAL A 55 10.77 -6.85 18.32
CA VAL A 55 10.91 -7.37 19.69
C VAL A 55 11.45 -6.30 20.64
N SER A 56 12.19 -5.31 20.14
CA SER A 56 12.48 -4.13 20.96
C SER A 56 11.25 -3.24 21.00
N THR A 57 11.01 -2.63 22.16
CA THR A 57 9.87 -1.75 22.49
C THR A 57 9.79 -0.47 21.65
N ILE A 58 10.54 -0.39 20.54
CA ILE A 58 10.74 0.80 19.73
C ILE A 58 9.57 1.03 18.77
N GLU A 59 8.95 -0.04 18.26
CA GLU A 59 7.78 0.14 17.40
C GLU A 59 6.51 0.39 18.22
N PHE A 60 5.98 1.60 18.11
CA PHE A 60 4.77 2.00 18.82
C PHE A 60 3.52 1.20 18.42
N THR A 61 3.37 0.84 17.14
CA THR A 61 2.17 0.14 16.64
C THR A 61 1.96 -1.22 17.28
N THR A 62 3.03 -1.99 17.48
CA THR A 62 2.96 -3.31 18.14
C THR A 62 2.94 -3.21 19.68
N ASN A 63 3.58 -2.18 20.26
CA ASN A 63 3.80 -2.12 21.72
C ASN A 63 2.80 -1.25 22.48
N VAL A 64 2.21 -0.24 21.85
CA VAL A 64 1.38 0.77 22.52
C VAL A 64 -0.09 0.68 22.13
N PHE A 65 -0.37 0.41 20.85
CA PHE A 65 -1.74 0.20 20.41
C PHE A 65 -2.16 -1.24 20.75
N LYS A 66 -3.31 -1.40 21.42
CA LYS A 66 -3.87 -2.74 21.60
C LYS A 66 -4.29 -3.25 20.23
N TYR A 67 -3.98 -4.51 19.94
CA TYR A 67 -4.39 -5.16 18.69
C TYR A 67 -5.89 -4.97 18.38
N GLU A 68 -6.74 -4.95 19.41
CA GLU A 68 -8.18 -4.75 19.27
C GLU A 68 -8.56 -3.34 18.76
N ASP A 69 -7.83 -2.31 19.19
CA ASP A 69 -8.08 -0.92 18.77
C ASP A 69 -7.63 -0.69 17.32
N VAL A 70 -6.57 -1.38 16.89
CA VAL A 70 -6.08 -1.36 15.49
C VAL A 70 -7.10 -2.00 14.55
N LEU A 71 -7.64 -3.17 14.94
CA LEU A 71 -8.67 -3.87 14.17
C LEU A 71 -9.99 -3.08 14.11
N ALA A 72 -10.41 -2.46 15.22
CA ALA A 72 -11.62 -1.65 15.27
C ALA A 72 -11.55 -0.40 14.37
N ALA A 73 -10.36 0.23 14.27
CA ALA A 73 -10.12 1.33 13.34
C ALA A 73 -10.21 0.89 11.87
N GLU A 74 -9.91 -0.38 11.57
CA GLU A 74 -10.03 -0.95 10.22
C GLU A 74 -11.47 -1.33 9.84
N VAL A 75 -12.21 -1.90 10.79
CA VAL A 75 -13.61 -2.34 10.59
C VAL A 75 -14.58 -1.15 10.47
N THR A 76 -14.24 0.03 10.98
CA THR A 76 -15.09 1.24 10.90
C THR A 76 -15.01 1.99 9.56
N LYS A 77 -14.24 1.51 8.58
CA LYS A 77 -14.36 1.99 7.19
C LYS A 77 -15.78 1.67 6.69
N LYS A 78 -16.59 2.72 6.43
CA LYS A 78 -18.02 2.65 6.06
C LYS A 78 -18.32 1.54 5.04
N PRO A 79 -19.47 0.85 5.15
CA PRO A 79 -19.86 -0.17 4.19
C PRO A 79 -20.00 0.44 2.79
N VAL A 80 -19.42 -0.25 1.81
CA VAL A 80 -19.56 0.08 0.39
C VAL A 80 -21.05 -0.05 0.02
N PRO A 81 -21.68 0.97 -0.58
CA PRO A 81 -23.11 0.92 -0.92
C PRO A 81 -23.41 -0.19 -1.93
N ALA A 82 -24.56 -0.86 -1.73
CA ALA A 82 -25.01 -1.96 -2.57
C ALA A 82 -25.17 -1.48 -4.03
N GLY A 83 -24.29 -1.97 -4.90
CA GLY A 83 -24.20 -1.54 -6.31
C GLY A 83 -22.77 -1.29 -6.79
N ALA A 84 -21.78 -1.17 -5.90
CA ALA A 84 -20.39 -1.09 -6.30
C ALA A 84 -19.77 -2.49 -6.43
N THR A 85 -19.40 -2.86 -7.64
CA THR A 85 -18.58 -4.05 -7.92
C THR A 85 -17.22 -3.87 -7.22
N HIS A 86 -16.73 -4.90 -6.53
CA HIS A 86 -15.37 -4.91 -5.97
C HIS A 86 -14.35 -4.92 -7.11
N VAL A 87 -14.04 -3.75 -7.66
CA VAL A 87 -12.79 -3.52 -8.37
C VAL A 87 -11.74 -3.44 -7.27
N GLY A 88 -10.80 -4.39 -7.26
CA GLY A 88 -9.81 -4.54 -6.20
C GLY A 88 -9.19 -3.19 -5.85
N LYS A 89 -9.37 -2.79 -4.57
CA LYS A 89 -8.96 -1.53 -3.93
C LYS A 89 -8.08 -0.64 -4.83
N GLU A 90 -8.71 0.28 -5.56
CA GLU A 90 -8.02 1.48 -6.04
C GLU A 90 -7.46 2.21 -4.81
N VAL A 91 -6.14 2.30 -4.76
CA VAL A 91 -5.41 3.00 -3.71
C VAL A 91 -5.38 4.48 -4.12
N THR A 92 -6.37 5.24 -3.66
CA THR A 92 -6.31 6.71 -3.71
C THR A 92 -5.31 7.19 -2.66
N VAL A 93 -4.20 7.79 -3.09
CA VAL A 93 -3.21 8.44 -2.22
C VAL A 93 -3.36 9.95 -2.39
N SER A 94 -3.86 10.61 -1.34
CA SER A 94 -3.95 12.07 -1.21
C SER A 94 -2.59 12.74 -1.10
#